data_AF-A0A1Z3HTR4-F1
#
_entry.id   AF-A0A1Z3HTR4-F1
#
_cell.length_a   1.000
_cell.length_b   1.000
_cell.length_c   1.000
_cell.angle_alpha   90.00
_cell.angle_beta   90.00
_cell.angle_gamma   90.00
#
_symmetry.space_group_name_H-M   'P 1'
#
loop_
_entity.id
_entity.type
_entity.pdbx_description
1 polymer ?
#
loop_
_entity_poly.entity_id
_entity_poly.type
_entity_poly.pdbx_seq_one_letter_code
_entity_poly.pdbx_strand_id
1 'polypeptide(L)'
;MDEQYLNQPEGIPLEDWERTPVSVKQLVGQLSQRLVQLEHQYQDMQAQMQLLQEQLNRNSTNSSQPPSSDPPQVEPRRRRRNRGRGRGGHPGHPGHHRRLFAPEACETISDHYPETCANCGAALSGEDPNPYRHQTVEMPPVVPQVKEYRLHQRVCPQCGHRTRAKLPTGVSSHVYGPRVVATVGVLSSLYRPHSAWCNRPWPIYSASQ
;
A
#
# COMPACT_ATOMS: atom_id res chain seq x y z
N MET A 1 47.89 -36.56 -23.46
CA MET A 1 48.23 -36.09 -22.11
C MET A 1 48.57 -34.64 -22.30
N ASP A 2 47.58 -33.79 -22.06
CA ASP A 2 47.52 -32.45 -22.63
C ASP A 2 48.52 -31.49 -22.00
N GLU A 3 49.17 -30.79 -22.92
CA GLU A 3 50.41 -30.03 -22.82
C GLU A 3 50.13 -28.58 -22.37
N GLN A 4 49.52 -28.40 -21.20
CA GLN A 4 49.05 -27.07 -20.77
C GLN A 4 49.52 -26.59 -19.39
N TYR A 5 50.45 -27.26 -18.73
CA TYR A 5 50.98 -26.78 -17.45
C TYR A 5 52.48 -26.71 -17.52
N LEU A 6 53.02 -25.51 -17.77
CA LEU A 6 54.29 -25.01 -17.21
C LEU A 6 54.55 -23.56 -17.65
N ASN A 7 53.59 -22.67 -17.35
CA ASN A 7 53.85 -21.24 -17.49
C ASN A 7 54.99 -20.85 -16.52
N GLN A 8 55.99 -20.16 -17.05
CA GLN A 8 57.16 -19.67 -16.31
C GLN A 8 56.70 -18.78 -15.15
N PRO A 9 57.12 -19.05 -13.90
CA PRO A 9 56.85 -18.14 -12.79
C PRO A 9 57.61 -16.82 -13.01
N GLU A 10 56.95 -15.69 -12.73
CA GLU A 10 57.55 -14.37 -12.86
C GLU A 10 58.81 -14.25 -11.99
N GLY A 11 59.93 -13.82 -12.58
CA GLY A 11 61.19 -13.57 -11.88
C GLY A 11 62.29 -14.63 -12.06
N ILE A 12 62.05 -15.73 -12.78
CA ILE A 12 63.09 -16.71 -13.13
C ILE A 12 63.49 -16.54 -14.61
N PRO A 13 64.78 -16.41 -14.98
CA PRO A 13 65.21 -16.39 -16.38
C PRO A 13 64.79 -17.66 -17.14
N LEU A 14 64.42 -17.52 -18.41
CA LEU A 14 63.85 -18.61 -19.22
C LEU A 14 64.83 -19.80 -19.36
N GLU A 15 66.13 -19.52 -19.44
CA GLU A 15 67.19 -20.52 -19.52
C GLU A 15 67.36 -21.34 -18.22
N ASP A 16 67.20 -20.71 -17.06
CA ASP A 16 67.24 -21.38 -15.76
C ASP A 16 65.96 -22.20 -15.51
N TRP A 17 64.83 -21.73 -16.05
CA TRP A 17 63.58 -22.47 -16.04
C TRP A 17 63.61 -23.68 -16.97
N GLU A 18 64.29 -23.62 -18.12
CA GLU A 18 64.40 -24.79 -19.00
C GLU A 18 65.25 -25.90 -18.37
N ARG A 19 66.35 -25.53 -17.68
CA ARG A 19 67.25 -26.47 -16.98
C ARG A 19 66.69 -27.09 -15.70
N THR A 20 65.56 -26.60 -15.19
CA THR A 20 65.00 -27.12 -13.93
C THR A 20 64.38 -28.51 -14.13
N PRO A 21 64.63 -29.47 -13.21
CA PRO A 21 64.05 -30.81 -13.27
C PRO A 21 62.52 -30.78 -13.27
N VAL A 22 61.92 -31.72 -14.01
CA VAL A 22 60.46 -31.84 -14.17
C VAL A 22 59.74 -31.99 -12.82
N SER A 23 60.35 -32.65 -11.84
CA SER A 23 59.80 -32.80 -10.49
C SER A 23 59.66 -31.46 -9.74
N VAL A 24 60.62 -30.54 -9.90
CA VAL A 24 60.59 -29.21 -9.29
C VAL A 24 59.52 -28.34 -9.96
N LYS A 25 59.47 -28.41 -11.30
CA LYS A 25 58.45 -27.78 -12.14
C LYS A 25 57.02 -28.20 -11.73
N GLN A 26 56.80 -29.49 -11.50
CA GLN A 26 55.52 -30.03 -11.03
C GLN A 26 55.16 -29.54 -9.62
N LEU A 27 56.13 -29.52 -8.69
CA LEU A 27 55.91 -29.02 -7.34
C LEU A 27 55.55 -27.52 -7.34
N VAL A 28 56.24 -26.71 -8.14
CA VAL A 28 55.94 -25.27 -8.31
C VAL A 28 54.53 -25.09 -8.89
N GLY A 29 54.15 -25.90 -9.88
CA GLY A 29 52.78 -25.93 -10.41
C GLY A 29 51.74 -26.26 -9.34
N GLN A 30 51.97 -27.30 -8.53
CA GLN A 30 51.07 -27.68 -7.44
C GLN A 30 50.96 -26.59 -6.36
N LEU A 31 52.08 -25.96 -6.00
CA LEU A 31 52.09 -24.86 -5.04
C LEU A 31 51.35 -23.64 -5.57
N SER A 32 51.53 -23.30 -6.85
CA SER A 32 50.82 -22.19 -7.49
C SER A 32 49.30 -22.41 -7.51
N GLN A 33 48.85 -23.63 -7.83
CA GLN A 33 47.44 -24.00 -7.78
C GLN A 33 46.88 -23.88 -6.35
N ARG A 34 47.66 -24.30 -5.35
CA ARG A 34 47.25 -24.21 -3.94
C ARG A 34 47.16 -22.77 -3.45
N LEU A 35 48.04 -21.88 -3.92
CA LEU A 35 47.98 -20.45 -3.62
C LEU A 35 46.70 -19.81 -4.18
N VAL A 36 46.38 -20.07 -5.44
CA VAL A 36 45.14 -19.56 -6.05
C VAL A 36 43.89 -20.06 -5.31
N GLN A 37 43.88 -21.34 -4.91
CA GLN A 37 42.78 -21.90 -4.11
C GLN A 37 42.65 -21.23 -2.73
N LEU A 38 43.77 -20.99 -2.05
CA LEU A 38 43.79 -20.31 -0.75
C LEU A 38 43.34 -18.85 -0.85
N GLU A 39 43.75 -18.14 -1.90
CA GLU A 39 43.33 -16.76 -2.16
C GLU A 39 41.82 -16.67 -2.38
N HIS A 40 41.25 -17.60 -3.16
CA HIS A 40 39.80 -17.66 -3.37
C HIS A 40 39.05 -17.92 -2.06
N GLN A 41 39.50 -18.89 -1.26
CA GLN A 41 38.90 -19.19 0.03
C GLN A 41 38.97 -18.00 1.00
N TYR A 42 40.09 -17.26 0.98
CA TYR A 42 40.26 -16.07 1.79
C TYR A 42 39.28 -14.96 1.39
N GLN A 43 39.13 -14.70 0.08
CA GLN A 43 38.19 -13.71 -0.44
C GLN A 43 36.74 -14.08 -0.10
N ASP A 44 36.36 -15.36 -0.26
CA ASP A 44 35.02 -15.85 0.10
C ASP A 44 34.73 -15.64 1.59
N MET A 45 35.70 -16.00 2.44
CA MET A 45 35.54 -15.88 3.89
C MET A 45 35.48 -14.40 4.32
N GLN A 46 36.26 -13.51 3.71
CA GLN A 46 36.18 -12.08 3.94
C GLN A 46 34.81 -11.50 3.52
N ALA A 47 34.29 -11.90 2.36
CA ALA A 47 32.98 -11.46 1.89
C ALA A 47 31.86 -11.90 2.85
N GLN A 48 31.93 -13.14 3.35
CA GLN A 48 30.99 -13.65 4.35
C GLN A 48 31.08 -12.88 5.67
N MET A 49 32.30 -12.59 6.15
CA MET A 49 32.49 -11.79 7.36
C MET A 49 31.91 -10.39 7.23
N GLN A 50 32.13 -9.72 6.09
CA GLN A 50 31.56 -8.39 5.83
C GLN A 50 30.02 -8.42 5.83
N LEU A 51 29.43 -9.40 5.14
CA LEU A 51 27.98 -9.56 5.06
C LEU A 51 27.37 -9.80 6.46
N LEU A 52 27.97 -10.70 7.25
CA LEU A 52 27.53 -10.96 8.63
C LEU A 52 27.67 -9.72 9.52
N GLN A 53 28.77 -8.96 9.37
CA GLN A 53 28.98 -7.74 10.14
C GLN A 53 27.98 -6.64 9.77
N GLU A 54 27.64 -6.50 8.49
CA GLU A 54 26.56 -5.62 8.02
C GLU A 54 25.20 -6.04 8.59
N GLN A 55 24.90 -7.33 8.63
CA GLN A 55 23.67 -7.85 9.23
C GLN A 55 23.58 -7.54 10.73
N LEU A 56 24.68 -7.72 11.48
CA LEU A 56 24.73 -7.43 12.92
C LEU A 56 24.63 -5.94 13.22
N ASN A 57 25.18 -5.07 12.36
CA ASN A 57 25.15 -3.63 12.56
C ASN A 57 23.82 -2.97 12.14
N ARG A 58 22.87 -3.70 11.57
CA ARG A 58 21.53 -3.18 11.26
C ARG A 58 20.70 -3.08 12.54
N ASN A 59 20.24 -1.88 12.84
CA ASN A 59 19.29 -1.59 13.91
C ASN A 59 18.22 -0.61 13.42
N SER A 60 17.17 -0.41 14.21
CA SER A 60 16.05 0.49 13.92
C SER A 60 16.42 1.96 13.81
N THR A 61 17.66 2.33 14.19
CA THR A 61 18.18 3.70 14.11
C THR A 61 18.85 3.98 12.76
N ASN A 62 19.45 2.97 12.11
CA ASN A 62 20.19 3.13 10.84
C ASN A 62 19.58 2.38 9.65
N SER A 63 18.58 1.55 9.87
CA SER A 63 17.85 0.83 8.84
C SER A 63 16.37 0.92 9.18
N SER A 64 15.50 1.23 8.21
CA SER A 64 14.06 1.49 8.40
C SER A 64 13.24 0.29 8.91
N GLN A 65 13.87 -0.62 9.65
CA GLN A 65 13.29 -1.74 10.36
C GLN A 65 12.57 -1.27 11.63
N PRO A 66 11.45 -1.93 11.99
CA PRO A 66 10.74 -1.59 13.21
C PRO A 66 11.60 -1.94 14.45
N PRO A 67 11.52 -1.14 15.54
CA PRO A 67 12.29 -1.36 16.77
C PRO A 67 11.97 -2.67 17.50
N SER A 68 10.93 -3.40 17.08
CA SER A 68 10.64 -4.75 17.56
C SER A 68 11.58 -5.82 16.99
N SER A 69 12.32 -5.50 15.93
CA SER A 69 13.29 -6.39 15.28
C SER A 69 14.73 -6.15 15.74
N ASP A 70 14.94 -5.23 16.68
CA ASP A 70 16.26 -4.95 17.24
C ASP A 70 16.76 -6.12 18.12
N PRO A 71 18.05 -6.50 18.05
CA PRO A 71 18.62 -7.50 18.92
C PRO A 71 18.62 -7.01 20.39
N PRO A 72 18.60 -7.93 21.38
CA PRO A 72 18.42 -7.61 22.81
C PRO A 72 19.50 -6.72 23.42
N GLN A 73 20.60 -6.47 22.70
CA GLN A 73 21.71 -5.60 23.10
C GLN A 73 21.46 -4.12 22.76
N VAL A 74 20.45 -3.80 21.95
CA VAL A 74 20.09 -2.42 21.59
C VAL A 74 19.16 -1.85 22.66
N GLU A 75 19.58 -0.77 23.33
CA GLU A 75 18.73 -0.12 24.32
C GLU A 75 17.45 0.43 23.66
N PRO A 76 16.25 0.07 24.16
CA PRO A 76 15.01 0.58 23.60
C PRO A 76 14.91 2.09 23.81
N ARG A 77 14.57 2.80 22.73
CA ARG A 77 14.41 4.26 22.74
C ARG A 77 13.42 4.67 23.84
N ARG A 78 13.91 5.41 24.85
CA ARG A 78 13.11 5.89 25.98
C ARG A 78 11.90 6.66 25.45
N ARG A 79 10.69 6.12 25.67
CA ARG A 79 9.45 6.79 25.30
C ARG A 79 9.35 8.10 26.09
N ARG A 80 9.28 9.25 25.40
CA ARG A 80 9.02 10.53 26.05
C ARG A 80 7.72 10.43 26.84
N ARG A 81 7.77 10.79 28.13
CA ARG A 81 6.59 10.85 28.99
C ARG A 81 5.58 11.80 28.35
N ASN A 82 4.40 11.28 27.99
CA ASN A 82 3.33 12.10 27.43
C ASN A 82 2.97 13.18 28.46
N ARG A 83 3.34 14.43 28.18
CA ARG A 83 2.85 15.59 28.93
C ARG A 83 1.34 15.59 28.71
N GLY A 84 0.56 15.50 29.79
CA GLY A 84 -0.90 15.38 29.77
C GLY A 84 -1.58 16.56 29.08
N ARG A 85 -1.54 16.60 27.75
CA ARG A 85 -2.38 17.48 26.95
C ARG A 85 -3.80 16.97 27.07
N GLY A 86 -4.68 17.83 27.58
CA GLY A 86 -6.11 17.61 27.50
C GLY A 86 -6.53 17.34 26.06
N ARG A 87 -7.57 16.53 25.87
CA ARG A 87 -8.14 16.26 24.55
C ARG A 87 -8.67 17.58 23.98
N GLY A 88 -8.07 18.10 22.92
CA GLY A 88 -8.48 19.36 22.28
C GLY A 88 -7.34 20.08 21.54
N GLY A 89 -7.70 21.09 20.74
CA GLY A 89 -6.73 22.00 20.11
C GLY A 89 -5.95 22.83 21.16
N HIS A 90 -4.83 23.44 20.76
CA HIS A 90 -4.13 24.34 21.69
C HIS A 90 -5.00 25.55 22.06
N PRO A 91 -4.83 26.08 23.28
CA PRO A 91 -5.47 27.34 23.67
C PRO A 91 -5.21 28.41 22.59
N GLY A 92 -6.29 28.99 22.05
CA GLY A 92 -6.23 29.99 20.98
C GLY A 92 -6.55 29.49 19.56
N HIS A 93 -6.70 28.18 19.33
CA HIS A 93 -7.20 27.71 18.03
C HIS A 93 -8.73 27.78 17.96
N PRO A 94 -9.31 28.50 16.98
CA PRO A 94 -10.74 28.46 16.75
C PRO A 94 -11.18 27.05 16.37
N GLY A 95 -12.20 26.53 17.05
CA GLY A 95 -12.75 25.22 16.77
C GLY A 95 -13.41 25.19 15.39
N HIS A 96 -12.88 24.37 14.48
CA HIS A 96 -13.54 24.08 13.22
C HIS A 96 -14.61 23.01 13.44
N HIS A 97 -15.87 23.42 13.44
CA HIS A 97 -17.00 22.51 13.42
C HIS A 97 -17.75 22.66 12.09
N ARG A 98 -18.36 21.56 11.64
CA ARG A 98 -19.24 21.58 10.47
C ARG A 98 -20.42 22.49 10.77
N ARG A 99 -20.68 23.46 9.90
CA ARG A 99 -21.88 24.29 9.99
C ARG A 99 -23.11 23.42 9.75
N LEU A 100 -24.11 23.56 10.61
CA LEU A 100 -25.40 22.91 10.44
C LEU A 100 -26.15 23.55 9.28
N PHE A 101 -26.91 22.75 8.56
CA PHE A 101 -27.90 23.23 7.59
C PHE A 101 -29.03 23.97 8.31
N ALA A 102 -29.64 24.93 7.62
CA ALA A 102 -30.83 25.61 8.10
C ALA A 102 -32.02 24.63 8.19
N PRO A 103 -32.97 24.82 9.12
CA PRO A 103 -34.12 23.93 9.28
C PRO A 103 -34.92 23.72 7.99
N GLU A 104 -35.04 24.76 7.16
CA GLU A 104 -35.81 24.74 5.90
C GLU A 104 -35.14 23.89 4.82
N ALA A 105 -33.84 23.60 4.96
CA ALA A 105 -33.10 22.73 4.05
C ALA A 105 -33.10 21.26 4.50
N CYS A 106 -33.63 20.95 5.69
CA CYS A 106 -33.78 19.59 6.16
C CYS A 106 -35.04 18.97 5.56
N GLU A 107 -34.94 17.74 5.05
CA GLU A 107 -36.11 16.99 4.58
C GLU A 107 -37.10 16.71 5.70
N THR A 108 -36.59 16.42 6.91
CA THR A 108 -37.41 16.19 8.11
C THR A 108 -36.64 16.61 9.34
N ILE A 109 -37.36 17.11 10.35
CA ILE A 109 -36.85 17.40 11.69
C ILE A 109 -37.73 16.65 12.68
N SER A 110 -37.11 15.82 13.51
CA SER A 110 -37.79 15.07 14.57
C SER A 110 -37.13 15.38 15.91
N ASP A 111 -37.93 15.92 16.84
CA ASP A 111 -37.48 16.19 18.20
C ASP A 111 -37.55 14.92 19.06
N HIS A 112 -36.51 14.70 19.86
CA HIS A 112 -36.41 13.56 20.76
C HIS A 112 -36.14 14.05 22.17
N TYR A 113 -37.01 13.69 23.10
CA TYR A 113 -36.94 14.11 24.49
C TYR A 113 -36.63 12.91 25.40
N PRO A 114 -35.73 13.07 26.39
CA PRO A 114 -35.51 12.02 27.38
C PRO A 114 -36.71 11.94 28.31
N GLU A 115 -37.32 10.75 28.41
CA GLU A 115 -38.45 10.53 29.32
C GLU A 115 -38.00 10.41 30.79
N THR A 116 -36.75 9.98 31.01
CA THR A 116 -36.21 9.71 32.35
C THR A 116 -34.80 10.26 32.53
N CYS A 117 -34.49 10.67 33.76
CA CYS A 117 -33.16 11.11 34.16
C CYS A 117 -32.15 9.96 34.08
N ALA A 118 -31.06 10.15 33.33
CA ALA A 118 -30.00 9.15 33.19
C ALA A 118 -29.26 8.82 34.51
N ASN A 119 -29.34 9.70 35.53
CA ASN A 119 -28.66 9.50 36.81
C ASN A 119 -29.53 8.82 37.88
N CYS A 120 -30.80 9.22 38.01
CA CYS A 120 -31.69 8.73 39.08
C CYS A 120 -32.98 8.05 38.59
N GLY A 121 -33.26 8.04 37.28
CA GLY A 121 -34.43 7.40 36.70
C GLY A 121 -35.76 8.14 36.89
N ALA A 122 -35.76 9.30 37.56
CA ALA A 122 -36.97 10.11 37.72
C ALA A 122 -37.52 10.58 36.35
N ALA A 123 -38.84 10.67 36.23
CA ALA A 123 -39.51 11.18 35.04
C ALA A 123 -39.13 12.66 34.79
N LEU A 124 -38.83 12.99 33.54
CA LEU A 124 -38.48 14.35 33.13
C LEU A 124 -39.65 15.02 32.40
N SER A 125 -39.80 16.32 32.62
CA SER A 125 -40.75 17.18 31.90
C SER A 125 -40.15 18.56 31.74
N GLY A 126 -40.53 19.27 30.67
CA GLY A 126 -40.03 20.60 30.34
C GLY A 126 -39.61 20.72 28.88
N GLU A 127 -39.30 21.95 28.48
CA GLU A 127 -38.83 22.29 27.13
C GLU A 127 -37.38 22.78 27.18
N ASP A 128 -36.59 22.34 26.21
CA ASP A 128 -35.25 22.87 25.95
C ASP A 128 -35.30 23.79 24.72
N PRO A 129 -35.14 25.12 24.88
CA PRO A 129 -35.19 26.05 23.77
C PRO A 129 -33.95 25.98 22.86
N ASN A 130 -32.88 25.28 23.27
CA ASN A 130 -31.64 25.19 22.50
C ASN A 130 -31.11 23.73 22.45
N PRO A 131 -31.84 22.82 21.76
CA PRO A 131 -31.47 21.41 21.72
C PRO A 131 -30.14 21.19 21.00
N TYR A 132 -29.44 20.12 21.37
CA TYR A 132 -28.30 19.65 20.59
C TYR A 132 -28.78 19.15 19.23
N ARG A 133 -28.21 19.73 18.16
CA ARG A 133 -28.60 19.42 16.77
C ARG A 133 -27.61 18.46 16.13
N HIS A 134 -28.09 17.28 15.76
CA HIS A 134 -27.37 16.30 14.94
C HIS A 134 -28.01 16.21 13.55
N GLN A 135 -27.20 16.29 12.50
CA GLN A 135 -27.67 16.22 11.12
C GLN A 135 -26.94 15.13 10.35
N THR A 136 -27.71 14.19 9.81
CA THR A 136 -27.23 13.19 8.85
C THR A 136 -27.51 13.70 7.44
N VAL A 137 -26.50 13.62 6.57
CA VAL A 137 -26.65 13.92 5.14
C VAL A 137 -26.37 12.64 4.39
N GLU A 138 -27.35 12.17 3.65
CA GLU A 138 -27.29 10.92 2.88
C GLU A 138 -27.55 11.20 1.41
N MET A 139 -26.99 10.36 0.54
CA MET A 139 -27.30 10.41 -0.89
C MET A 139 -28.65 9.73 -1.14
N PRO A 140 -29.55 10.33 -1.93
CA PRO A 140 -30.80 9.68 -2.27
C PRO A 140 -30.53 8.35 -3.00
N PRO A 141 -31.44 7.37 -2.90
CA PRO A 141 -31.28 6.08 -3.58
C PRO A 141 -31.05 6.25 -5.09
N VAL A 142 -29.93 5.73 -5.60
CA VAL A 142 -29.61 5.76 -7.04
C VAL A 142 -30.13 4.51 -7.71
N VAL A 143 -31.12 4.65 -8.59
CA VAL A 143 -31.73 3.54 -9.33
C VAL A 143 -31.09 3.40 -10.72
N PRO A 144 -30.49 2.24 -11.06
CA PRO A 144 -29.87 2.03 -12.36
C PRO A 144 -30.92 1.83 -13.46
N GLN A 145 -30.64 2.36 -14.66
CA GLN A 145 -31.41 2.03 -15.86
C GLN A 145 -30.89 0.73 -16.46
N VAL A 146 -31.70 -0.33 -16.42
CA VAL A 146 -31.35 -1.65 -16.96
C VAL A 146 -32.04 -1.86 -18.29
N LYS A 147 -31.27 -2.20 -19.34
CA LYS A 147 -31.78 -2.57 -20.67
C LYS A 147 -31.35 -3.99 -21.00
N GLU A 148 -32.32 -4.86 -21.28
CA GLU A 148 -32.08 -6.24 -21.66
C GLU A 148 -32.09 -6.39 -23.18
N TYR A 149 -31.04 -7.01 -23.75
CA TYR A 149 -30.99 -7.35 -25.17
C TYR A 149 -31.15 -8.87 -25.34
N ARG A 150 -32.32 -9.30 -25.81
CA ARG A 150 -32.61 -10.72 -26.03
C ARG A 150 -32.16 -11.18 -27.40
N LEU A 151 -31.04 -11.90 -27.43
CA LEU A 151 -30.43 -12.40 -28.65
C LEU A 151 -30.94 -13.81 -28.97
N HIS A 152 -32.08 -13.88 -29.65
CA HIS A 152 -32.68 -15.15 -30.03
C HIS A 152 -31.83 -15.93 -31.05
N GLN A 153 -31.94 -17.26 -30.99
CA GLN A 153 -31.29 -18.18 -31.91
C GLN A 153 -32.34 -18.94 -32.70
N ARG A 154 -32.15 -19.05 -34.02
CA ARG A 154 -33.05 -19.77 -34.93
C ARG A 154 -32.28 -20.85 -35.69
N VAL A 155 -32.99 -21.88 -36.12
CA VAL A 155 -32.42 -23.01 -36.86
C VAL A 155 -32.82 -22.88 -38.33
N CYS A 156 -31.85 -23.01 -39.23
CA CYS A 156 -32.10 -23.03 -40.67
C CYS A 156 -32.78 -24.35 -41.06
N PRO A 157 -33.95 -24.31 -41.71
CA PRO A 157 -34.67 -25.53 -42.08
C PRO A 157 -33.97 -26.35 -43.19
N GLN A 158 -33.07 -25.74 -43.97
CA GLN A 158 -32.41 -26.43 -45.08
C GLN A 158 -31.11 -27.14 -44.69
N CYS A 159 -30.32 -26.57 -43.78
CA CYS A 159 -29.02 -27.14 -43.40
C CYS A 159 -28.90 -27.45 -41.89
N GLY A 160 -29.93 -27.19 -41.09
CA GLY A 160 -29.92 -27.39 -39.64
C GLY A 160 -29.02 -26.42 -38.86
N HIS A 161 -28.35 -25.48 -39.53
CA HIS A 161 -27.44 -24.54 -38.88
C HIS A 161 -28.19 -23.60 -37.92
N ARG A 162 -27.63 -23.36 -36.73
CA ARG A 162 -28.25 -22.49 -35.72
C ARG A 162 -27.56 -21.12 -35.70
N THR A 163 -28.31 -20.07 -36.02
CA THR A 163 -27.79 -18.69 -36.07
C THR A 163 -28.40 -17.86 -34.96
N ARG A 164 -27.55 -17.15 -34.19
CA ARG A 164 -27.96 -16.23 -33.12
C ARG A 164 -27.90 -14.78 -33.59
N ALA A 165 -28.87 -13.98 -33.14
CA ALA A 165 -28.84 -12.53 -33.35
C ALA A 165 -27.59 -11.90 -32.70
N LYS A 166 -27.04 -10.87 -33.34
CA LYS A 166 -25.91 -10.09 -32.81
C LYS A 166 -26.43 -8.90 -32.00
N LEU A 167 -25.61 -8.39 -31.09
CA LEU A 167 -25.91 -7.12 -30.43
C LEU A 167 -25.99 -5.99 -31.47
N PRO A 168 -26.91 -5.02 -31.31
CA PRO A 168 -26.96 -3.84 -32.15
C PRO A 168 -25.64 -3.05 -32.09
N THR A 169 -25.31 -2.36 -33.18
CA THR A 169 -24.16 -1.46 -33.24
C THR A 169 -24.27 -0.35 -32.18
N GLY A 170 -23.19 -0.14 -31.43
CA GLY A 170 -23.13 0.87 -30.35
C GLY A 170 -23.52 0.36 -28.97
N VAL A 171 -23.98 -0.90 -28.84
CA VAL A 171 -24.20 -1.55 -27.55
C VAL A 171 -22.91 -2.24 -27.10
N SER A 172 -22.40 -1.83 -25.95
CA SER A 172 -21.26 -2.49 -25.30
C SER A 172 -21.60 -3.94 -24.95
N SER A 173 -20.63 -4.85 -25.10
CA SER A 173 -20.74 -6.22 -24.61
C SER A 173 -20.55 -6.34 -23.10
N HIS A 174 -20.09 -5.27 -22.43
CA HIS A 174 -19.92 -5.24 -20.98
C HIS A 174 -21.25 -5.01 -20.27
N VAL A 175 -21.38 -5.60 -19.08
CA VAL A 175 -22.59 -5.49 -18.24
C VAL A 175 -22.83 -4.05 -17.75
N TYR A 176 -21.77 -3.32 -17.44
CA TYR A 176 -21.87 -1.95 -16.94
C TYR A 176 -21.66 -0.92 -18.07
N GLY A 177 -22.57 0.05 -18.13
CA GLY A 177 -22.46 1.18 -19.04
C GLY A 177 -21.39 2.19 -18.62
N PRO A 178 -20.93 3.06 -19.53
CA PRO A 178 -19.84 4.00 -19.29
C PRO A 178 -20.12 4.97 -18.13
N ARG A 179 -21.38 5.39 -17.97
CA ARG A 179 -21.79 6.28 -16.87
C ARG A 179 -21.60 5.63 -15.50
N VAL A 180 -21.99 4.36 -15.34
CA VAL A 180 -21.84 3.63 -14.07
C VAL A 180 -20.36 3.48 -13.73
N VAL A 181 -19.55 3.04 -14.70
CA VAL A 181 -18.11 2.87 -14.51
C VAL A 181 -17.43 4.19 -14.13
N ALA A 182 -17.77 5.30 -14.81
CA ALA A 182 -17.24 6.61 -14.51
C ALA A 182 -17.62 7.09 -13.10
N THR A 183 -18.89 6.96 -12.70
CA THR A 183 -19.36 7.36 -11.37
C THR A 183 -18.67 6.56 -10.27
N VAL A 184 -18.57 5.23 -10.40
CA VAL A 184 -17.85 4.39 -9.43
C VAL A 184 -16.38 4.76 -9.37
N GLY A 185 -15.75 5.00 -10.52
CA GLY A 185 -14.37 5.46 -10.61
C GLY A 185 -14.15 6.75 -9.82
N VAL A 186 -14.96 7.78 -10.08
CA VAL A 186 -14.90 9.07 -9.37
C VAL A 186 -15.09 8.91 -7.86
N LEU A 187 -16.14 8.19 -7.43
CA LEU A 187 -16.44 8.01 -6.00
C LEU A 187 -15.34 7.21 -5.27
N SER A 188 -14.74 6.22 -5.93
CA SER A 188 -13.68 5.39 -5.34
C SER A 188 -12.29 6.03 -5.37
N SER A 189 -12.01 6.90 -6.36
CA SER A 189 -10.68 7.49 -6.54
C SER A 189 -10.55 8.90 -5.95
N LEU A 190 -11.55 9.77 -6.16
CA LEU A 190 -11.50 11.18 -5.71
C LEU A 190 -12.04 11.37 -4.30
N TYR A 191 -12.98 10.51 -3.88
CA TYR A 191 -13.69 10.65 -2.61
C TYR A 191 -13.27 9.61 -1.56
N ARG A 192 -12.04 9.07 -1.66
CA ARG A 192 -11.48 8.20 -0.62
C ARG A 192 -11.61 8.89 0.75
N PRO A 193 -12.22 8.24 1.75
CA PRO A 193 -12.37 8.84 3.07
C PRO A 193 -11.02 8.89 3.77
N HIS A 194 -10.20 9.89 3.46
CA HIS A 194 -9.23 10.40 4.41
C HIS A 194 -10.01 11.12 5.51
N SER A 195 -9.63 10.97 6.77
CA SER A 195 -10.24 11.62 7.94
C SER A 195 -10.27 13.17 7.91
N ALA A 196 -9.91 13.80 6.79
CA ALA A 196 -9.76 15.23 6.59
C ALA A 196 -10.88 15.90 5.74
N TRP A 197 -11.98 15.21 5.44
CA TRP A 197 -13.12 15.75 4.65
C TRP A 197 -13.94 16.87 5.34
N CYS A 198 -13.40 17.55 6.36
CA CYS A 198 -14.11 18.64 7.02
C CYS A 198 -14.04 20.01 6.30
N ASN A 199 -13.17 20.23 5.30
CA ASN A 199 -12.90 21.62 4.85
C ASN A 199 -12.87 21.88 3.33
N ARG A 200 -13.38 20.98 2.47
CA ARG A 200 -13.62 21.35 1.07
C ARG A 200 -15.06 21.82 0.88
N PRO A 201 -15.30 23.07 0.43
CA PRO A 201 -16.64 23.49 0.07
C PRO A 201 -17.14 22.61 -1.07
N TRP A 202 -18.33 22.05 -0.90
CA TRP A 202 -19.04 21.40 -1.99
C TRP A 202 -19.16 22.43 -3.13
N PRO A 203 -18.81 22.10 -4.38
CA PRO A 203 -19.12 22.98 -5.50
C PRO A 203 -20.64 23.05 -5.59
N ILE A 204 -21.21 24.12 -5.03
CA ILE A 204 -22.59 24.50 -5.28
C ILE A 204 -22.62 24.84 -6.76
N TYR A 205 -23.16 23.93 -7.58
CA TYR A 205 -23.54 24.27 -8.95
C TYR A 205 -24.56 25.40 -8.84
N SER A 206 -24.15 26.62 -9.16
CA SER A 206 -25.06 27.72 -9.43
C SER A 206 -25.84 27.37 -10.70
N ALA A 207 -27.00 26.74 -10.52
CA ALA A 207 -27.99 26.63 -11.57
C ALA A 207 -28.43 28.06 -11.92
N SER A 208 -27.90 28.57 -13.02
CA SER A 208 -28.40 29.76 -13.70
C SER A 208 -29.39 29.28 -14.74
N GLN A 209 -30.67 29.49 -14.44
CA GLN A 209 -31.72 29.82 -15.40
C GLN A 209 -32.94 30.33 -14.63
#